data_AF-A0A1W5XQZ0-F1
#
_entry.id   AF-A0A1W5XQZ0-F1
#
_cell.length_a   1.000
_cell.length_b   1.000
_cell.length_c   1.000
_cell.angle_alpha   90.00
_cell.angle_beta   90.00
_cell.angle_gamma   90.00
#
_symmetry.space_group_name_H-M   'P 1'
#
loop_
_entity.id
_entity.type
_entity.pdbx_description
1 polymer ?
#
loop_
_entity_poly.entity_id
_entity_poly.type
_entity_poly.pdbx_seq_one_letter_code
_entity_poly.pdbx_strand_id
1 'polypeptide(L)'
;MAHRPPDPPVPNSAGRLAPGIDVRGAGGYLVGPGSLTTHGRYVLAPGCASHPAPVPADLLTLLTAPPPSAHRDPVPGAPPQPAAALVRFVRTSPDGQRNARLFWAACRAYESGLGRELTERLTEAACHTGLSEQEARATIASAAHR
;
A
#
# COMPACT_ATOMS: atom_id res chain seq x y z
N MET A 1 24.45 -8.81 9.17
CA MET A 1 23.76 -10.10 9.38
C MET A 1 22.47 -10.05 8.57
N ALA A 2 22.29 -10.96 7.61
CA ALA A 2 21.07 -11.04 6.82
C ALA A 2 20.02 -11.82 7.64
N HIS A 3 18.92 -11.17 8.00
CA HIS A 3 17.78 -11.86 8.60
C HIS A 3 17.13 -12.70 7.51
N ARG A 4 17.11 -14.03 7.69
CA ARG A 4 16.37 -14.93 6.79
C ARG A 4 14.90 -14.51 6.81
N PRO A 5 14.28 -14.23 5.64
CA PRO A 5 12.86 -13.92 5.62
C PRO A 5 12.05 -15.11 6.17
N PRO A 6 10.94 -14.84 6.89
CA PRO A 6 10.04 -15.90 7.35
C PRO A 6 9.53 -16.74 6.18
N ASP A 7 9.28 -18.02 6.42
CA ASP A 7 8.70 -18.98 5.47
C ASP A 7 7.37 -19.52 6.06
N PRO A 8 6.20 -19.28 5.44
CA PRO A 8 6.01 -18.51 4.20
C PRO A 8 6.30 -17.01 4.38
N PRO A 9 6.63 -16.28 3.29
CA PRO A 9 6.94 -14.87 3.36
C PRO A 9 5.76 -14.05 3.88
N VAL A 10 6.03 -13.17 4.84
CA VAL A 10 5.05 -12.20 5.34
C VAL A 10 4.79 -11.16 4.24
N PRO A 11 3.55 -10.96 3.75
CA PRO A 11 3.25 -9.98 2.72
C PRO A 11 3.33 -8.55 3.27
N ASN A 12 3.70 -7.60 2.41
CA ASN A 12 3.51 -6.19 2.71
C ASN A 12 2.01 -5.83 2.75
N SER A 13 1.57 -5.14 3.79
CA SER A 13 0.18 -4.71 3.95
C SER A 13 0.07 -3.42 4.76
N ALA A 14 -1.03 -2.69 4.60
CA ALA A 14 -1.32 -1.48 5.37
C ALA A 14 -2.69 -1.64 6.04
N GLY A 15 -2.76 -1.35 7.34
CA GLY A 15 -3.99 -1.43 8.15
C GLY A 15 -4.66 -2.81 8.23
N ARG A 16 -3.99 -3.89 7.79
CA ARG A 16 -4.59 -5.24 7.71
C ARG A 16 -4.83 -5.84 9.09
N LEU A 17 -3.90 -5.65 10.01
CA LEU A 17 -3.96 -6.21 11.35
C LEU A 17 -4.92 -5.40 12.24
N ALA A 18 -4.80 -4.08 12.18
CA ALA A 18 -5.68 -3.12 12.84
C ALA A 18 -5.50 -1.73 12.19
N PRO A 19 -6.45 -0.79 12.38
CA PRO A 19 -6.28 0.60 11.96
C PRO A 19 -4.97 1.18 12.49
N GLY A 20 -4.17 1.79 11.60
CA GLY A 20 -2.89 2.39 11.94
C GLY A 20 -1.71 1.42 12.09
N ILE A 21 -1.91 0.11 11.83
CA ILE A 21 -0.82 -0.88 11.86
C ILE A 21 -0.47 -1.34 10.45
N ASP A 22 0.74 -1.01 10.01
CA ASP A 22 1.31 -1.42 8.73
C ASP A 22 2.36 -2.52 8.90
N VAL A 23 2.45 -3.40 7.91
CA VAL A 23 3.40 -4.51 7.86
C VAL A 23 4.28 -4.32 6.63
N ARG A 24 5.58 -4.09 6.84
CA ARG A 24 6.57 -4.00 5.76
C ARG A 24 7.25 -5.35 5.56
N GLY A 25 6.53 -6.23 4.86
CA GLY A 25 6.97 -7.57 4.48
C GLY A 25 7.57 -7.63 3.07
N ALA A 26 7.46 -8.78 2.41
CA ALA A 26 7.94 -9.00 1.05
C ALA A 26 7.39 -7.93 0.06
N GLY A 27 8.28 -7.38 -0.78
CA GLY A 27 7.98 -6.28 -1.70
C GLY A 27 7.86 -4.89 -1.05
N GLY A 28 7.88 -4.82 0.29
CA GLY A 28 8.00 -3.57 1.04
C GLY A 28 9.46 -3.17 1.26
N TYR A 29 9.67 -1.89 1.55
CA TYR A 29 10.99 -1.34 1.86
C TYR A 29 10.97 -0.62 3.20
N LEU A 30 12.10 -0.69 3.91
CA LEU A 30 12.37 0.04 5.14
C LEU A 30 13.75 0.70 5.02
N VAL A 31 13.85 1.95 5.46
CA VAL A 31 15.14 2.64 5.68
C VAL A 31 15.48 2.48 7.15
N GLY A 32 16.66 1.97 7.46
CA GLY A 32 17.04 1.61 8.82
C GLY A 32 18.45 2.03 9.20
N PRO A 33 18.87 1.76 10.43
CA PRO A 33 20.22 2.09 10.90
C PRO A 33 21.31 1.60 9.94
N GLY A 34 22.19 2.51 9.54
CA GLY A 34 23.26 2.26 8.57
C GLY A 34 22.95 2.72 7.13
N SER A 35 21.70 3.00 6.79
CA SER A 35 21.34 3.64 5.52
C SER A 35 21.92 5.05 5.41
N LEU A 36 22.36 5.43 4.22
CA LEU A 36 22.86 6.78 3.90
C LEU A 36 21.78 7.59 3.17
N THR A 37 21.61 8.84 3.58
CA THR A 37 20.68 9.80 2.96
C THR A 37 21.42 11.10 2.67
N THR A 38 20.77 12.03 1.95
CA THR A 38 21.28 13.40 1.74
C THR A 38 21.50 14.18 3.03
N HIS A 39 20.83 13.77 4.12
CA HIS A 39 20.91 14.39 5.44
C HIS A 39 21.84 13.64 6.40
N GLY A 40 22.57 12.63 5.91
CA GLY A 40 23.50 11.83 6.70
C GLY A 40 23.04 10.39 6.91
N ARG A 41 23.66 9.72 7.88
CA ARG A 41 23.40 8.30 8.17
C ARG A 41 22.20 8.16 9.11
N TYR A 42 21.28 7.27 8.76
CA TYR A 42 20.22 6.86 9.68
C TYR A 42 20.84 6.07 10.82
N VAL A 43 20.59 6.48 12.06
CA VAL A 43 21.12 5.86 13.27
C VAL A 43 20.00 5.59 14.26
N LEU A 44 20.20 4.62 15.14
CA LEU A 44 19.30 4.42 16.27
C LEU A 44 19.38 5.62 17.22
N ALA A 45 18.24 6.06 17.74
CA ALA A 45 18.23 7.07 18.79
C ALA A 45 18.89 6.51 20.07
N PRO A 46 19.52 7.36 20.90
CA PRO A 46 20.11 6.93 22.17
C PRO A 46 19.09 6.18 23.04
N GLY A 47 19.48 5.02 23.59
CA GLY A 47 18.61 4.19 24.41
C GLY A 47 17.70 3.22 23.66
N CYS A 48 17.71 3.21 22.31
CA CYS A 48 17.01 2.19 21.54
C CYS A 48 17.77 0.86 21.55
N ALA A 49 17.02 -0.25 21.60
CA ALA A 49 17.57 -1.59 21.42
C ALA A 49 18.22 -1.72 20.03
N SER A 50 19.39 -2.35 19.95
CA SER A 50 20.11 -2.57 18.69
C SER A 50 19.43 -3.60 17.78
N HIS A 51 18.55 -4.42 18.35
CA HIS A 51 17.82 -5.46 17.63
C HIS A 51 16.33 -5.41 18.00
N PRO A 52 15.43 -5.56 17.00
CA PRO A 52 14.02 -5.74 17.28
C PRO A 52 13.80 -7.05 18.04
N ALA A 53 12.79 -7.07 18.92
CA ALA A 53 12.38 -8.28 19.60
C ALA A 53 11.90 -9.35 18.59
N PRO A 54 12.07 -10.65 18.88
CA PRO A 54 11.49 -11.71 18.08
C PRO A 54 9.98 -11.52 17.93
N VAL A 55 9.46 -11.82 16.73
CA VAL A 55 8.01 -11.77 16.50
C VAL A 55 7.31 -12.87 17.30
N PRO A 56 6.25 -12.57 18.07
CA PRO A 56 5.43 -13.60 18.72
C PRO A 56 4.80 -14.53 17.68
N ALA A 57 4.70 -15.83 17.99
CA ALA A 57 4.16 -16.83 17.06
C ALA A 57 2.72 -16.50 16.62
N ASP A 58 1.87 -16.12 17.56
CA ASP A 58 0.47 -15.75 17.28
C ASP A 58 0.37 -14.56 16.32
N LEU A 59 1.28 -13.57 16.47
CA LEU A 59 1.34 -12.45 15.54
C LEU A 59 1.76 -12.91 14.14
N LEU A 60 2.75 -13.81 14.03
CA LEU A 60 3.18 -14.35 12.74
C LEU A 60 2.05 -15.12 12.04
N THR A 61 1.21 -15.85 12.78
CA THR A 61 0.02 -16.52 12.24
C THR A 61 -0.97 -15.53 11.65
N LEU A 62 -1.25 -14.41 12.34
CA LEU A 62 -2.15 -13.37 11.82
C LEU A 62 -1.60 -12.72 10.55
N LEU A 63 -0.28 -12.53 10.49
CA LEU A 63 0.40 -11.88 9.36
C LEU A 63 0.44 -12.76 8.09
N THR A 64 0.53 -14.08 8.26
CA THR A 64 0.66 -15.05 7.16
C THR A 64 -0.66 -15.71 6.76
N ALA A 65 -1.74 -15.53 7.54
CA ALA A 65 -3.06 -15.99 7.17
C ALA A 65 -3.42 -15.51 5.75
N PRO A 66 -4.11 -16.32 4.91
CA PRO A 66 -4.64 -15.82 3.66
C PRO A 66 -5.65 -14.69 3.93
N PRO A 67 -5.72 -13.66 3.07
CA PRO A 67 -6.77 -12.67 3.21
C PRO A 67 -8.14 -13.36 3.13
N PRO A 68 -9.15 -12.93 3.91
CA PRO A 68 -10.51 -13.42 3.71
C PRO A 68 -10.86 -13.21 2.24
N SER A 69 -11.34 -14.27 1.59
CA SER A 69 -11.74 -14.19 0.19
C SER A 69 -12.82 -13.12 0.09
N ALA A 70 -12.47 -11.99 -0.51
CA ALA A 70 -13.46 -11.03 -0.95
C ALA A 70 -14.17 -11.65 -2.16
N HIS A 71 -15.05 -12.62 -1.93
CA HIS A 71 -16.07 -12.97 -2.91
C HIS A 71 -16.98 -11.74 -3.06
N ARG A 72 -16.60 -10.85 -3.96
CA ARG A 72 -17.57 -10.02 -4.66
C ARG A 72 -17.87 -10.75 -5.95
N ASP A 73 -18.96 -11.50 -5.93
CA ASP A 73 -19.56 -11.97 -7.17
C ASP A 73 -19.78 -10.74 -8.05
N PRO A 74 -19.33 -10.75 -9.32
CA PRO A 74 -19.70 -9.71 -10.26
C PRO A 74 -21.22 -9.64 -10.32
N VAL A 75 -21.81 -8.47 -10.04
CA VAL A 75 -23.25 -8.26 -10.29
C VAL A 75 -23.46 -8.41 -11.79
N PRO A 76 -24.22 -9.44 -12.25
CA PRO A 76 -24.43 -9.63 -13.68
C PRO A 76 -25.22 -8.45 -14.25
N GLY A 77 -24.70 -7.80 -15.29
CA GLY A 77 -25.44 -6.77 -16.04
C GLY A 77 -25.21 -5.31 -15.64
N ALA A 78 -24.27 -5.00 -14.73
CA ALA A 78 -23.89 -3.60 -14.50
C ALA A 78 -23.12 -3.04 -15.73
N PRO A 79 -23.58 -1.94 -16.35
CA PRO A 79 -22.83 -1.34 -17.46
C PRO A 79 -21.45 -0.87 -16.98
N PRO A 80 -20.43 -0.88 -17.85
CA PRO A 80 -19.09 -0.47 -17.48
C PRO A 80 -19.07 1.05 -17.22
N GLN A 81 -19.29 1.45 -15.97
CA GLN A 81 -18.82 2.73 -15.45
C GLN A 81 -17.61 2.59 -14.49
N PRO A 82 -16.63 1.69 -14.72
CA PRO A 82 -15.53 1.48 -13.80
C PRO A 82 -14.72 2.78 -13.60
N ALA A 83 -14.50 3.55 -14.67
CA ALA A 83 -13.77 4.81 -14.65
C ALA A 83 -14.33 5.83 -13.64
N ALA A 84 -15.61 6.20 -13.76
CA ALA A 84 -16.23 7.18 -12.89
C ALA A 84 -16.33 6.70 -11.43
N ALA A 85 -16.58 5.40 -11.24
CA ALA A 85 -16.63 4.78 -9.91
C ALA A 85 -15.26 4.81 -9.21
N LEU A 86 -14.18 4.52 -9.93
CA LEU A 86 -12.81 4.56 -9.41
C LEU A 86 -12.40 5.99 -9.01
N VAL A 87 -12.68 6.97 -9.87
CA VAL A 87 -12.42 8.38 -9.57
C VAL A 87 -13.20 8.83 -8.33
N ARG A 88 -14.51 8.52 -8.26
CA ARG A 88 -15.32 8.83 -7.08
C ARG A 88 -14.81 8.15 -5.82
N PHE A 89 -14.39 6.89 -5.92
CA PHE A 89 -13.83 6.12 -4.80
C PHE A 89 -12.57 6.77 -4.22
N VAL A 90 -11.70 7.31 -5.07
CA VAL A 90 -10.52 8.09 -4.66
C VAL A 90 -10.96 9.40 -4.03
N ARG A 91 -11.85 10.17 -4.66
CA ARG A 91 -12.31 11.48 -4.15
C ARG A 91 -12.95 11.43 -2.77
N THR A 92 -13.57 10.32 -2.40
CA THR A 92 -14.21 10.13 -1.09
C THR A 92 -13.32 9.42 -0.07
N SER A 93 -12.00 9.40 -0.29
CA SER A 93 -11.06 8.74 0.62
C SER A 93 -10.94 9.50 1.94
N PRO A 94 -11.19 8.83 3.08
CA PRO A 94 -10.95 9.43 4.39
C PRO A 94 -9.46 9.71 4.64
N ASP A 95 -9.20 10.60 5.60
CA ASP A 95 -7.87 10.86 6.12
C ASP A 95 -7.19 9.57 6.58
N GLY A 96 -5.90 9.41 6.26
CA GLY A 96 -5.13 8.20 6.51
C GLY A 96 -5.35 7.05 5.52
N GLN A 97 -6.32 7.12 4.60
CA GLN A 97 -6.60 6.06 3.62
C GLN A 97 -6.36 6.47 2.15
N ARG A 98 -6.03 7.74 1.91
CA ARG A 98 -5.94 8.36 0.57
C ARG A 98 -5.00 7.59 -0.37
N ASN A 99 -3.77 7.32 0.08
CA ASN A 99 -2.75 6.64 -0.73
C ASN A 99 -3.16 5.18 -1.05
N ALA A 100 -3.59 4.42 -0.03
CA ALA A 100 -4.00 3.03 -0.21
C ALA A 100 -5.22 2.89 -1.15
N ARG A 101 -6.19 3.79 -1.05
CA ARG A 101 -7.37 3.80 -1.93
C ARG A 101 -7.04 4.23 -3.35
N LEU A 102 -6.12 5.19 -3.53
CA LEU A 102 -5.58 5.55 -4.85
C LEU A 102 -4.85 4.37 -5.49
N PHE A 103 -3.97 3.70 -4.76
CA PHE A 103 -3.24 2.53 -5.24
C PHE A 103 -4.20 1.42 -5.69
N TRP A 104 -5.20 1.10 -4.88
CA TRP A 104 -6.22 0.12 -5.22
C TRP A 104 -6.98 0.50 -6.50
N ALA A 105 -7.39 1.77 -6.61
CA ALA A 105 -8.12 2.25 -7.77
C ALA A 105 -7.26 2.21 -9.06
N ALA A 106 -5.98 2.55 -8.95
CA ALA A 106 -5.02 2.48 -10.04
C ALA A 106 -4.81 1.03 -10.51
N CYS A 107 -4.62 0.07 -9.60
CA CYS A 107 -4.52 -1.36 -9.96
C CYS A 107 -5.76 -1.80 -10.76
N ARG A 108 -6.97 -1.48 -10.27
CA ARG A 108 -8.21 -1.82 -10.99
C ARG A 108 -8.32 -1.16 -12.36
N ALA A 109 -7.84 0.07 -12.50
CA ALA A 109 -7.79 0.75 -13.79
C ALA A 109 -6.84 0.03 -14.76
N TYR A 110 -5.64 -0.38 -14.32
CA TYR A 110 -4.68 -1.12 -15.15
C TYR A 110 -5.18 -2.51 -15.53
N GLU A 111 -5.76 -3.26 -14.58
CA GLU A 111 -6.39 -4.57 -14.82
C GLU A 111 -7.52 -4.48 -15.86
N SER A 112 -8.23 -3.35 -15.90
CA SER A 112 -9.33 -3.10 -16.85
C SER A 112 -8.88 -2.46 -18.17
N GLY A 113 -7.56 -2.29 -18.39
CA GLY A 113 -7.00 -1.63 -19.58
C GLY A 113 -7.19 -0.12 -19.66
N LEU A 114 -7.74 0.51 -18.62
CA LEU A 114 -8.03 1.95 -18.55
C LEU A 114 -6.94 2.76 -17.83
N GLY A 115 -5.87 2.11 -17.35
CA GLY A 115 -4.85 2.72 -16.51
C GLY A 115 -4.30 4.04 -17.06
N ARG A 116 -3.84 4.04 -18.32
CA ARG A 116 -3.29 5.25 -18.98
C ARG A 116 -4.32 6.36 -19.16
N GLU A 117 -5.56 6.00 -19.47
CA GLU A 117 -6.67 6.97 -19.66
C GLU A 117 -7.13 7.59 -18.33
N LEU A 118 -6.99 6.85 -17.23
CA LEU A 118 -7.43 7.27 -15.91
C LEU A 118 -6.36 7.99 -15.09
N THR A 119 -5.08 7.92 -15.48
CA THR A 119 -3.96 8.51 -14.72
C THR A 119 -4.22 9.95 -14.29
N GLU A 120 -4.56 10.85 -15.22
CA GLU A 120 -4.78 12.26 -14.88
C GLU A 120 -5.99 12.46 -13.97
N ARG A 121 -7.10 11.78 -14.25
CA ARG A 121 -8.33 11.87 -13.42
C ARG A 121 -8.14 11.30 -12.02
N LEU A 122 -7.36 10.23 -11.87
CA LEU A 122 -7.02 9.65 -10.58
C LEU A 122 -6.03 10.54 -9.81
N THR A 123 -5.10 11.18 -10.51
CA THR A 123 -4.18 12.17 -9.92
C THR A 123 -4.95 13.37 -9.39
N GLU A 124 -5.83 13.96 -10.20
CA GLU A 124 -6.69 15.07 -9.79
C GLU A 124 -7.57 14.70 -8.59
N ALA A 125 -8.21 13.53 -8.64
CA ALA A 125 -9.02 13.02 -7.53
C ALA A 125 -8.22 12.86 -6.23
N ALA A 126 -6.98 12.38 -6.32
CA ALA A 126 -6.09 12.22 -5.19
C ALA A 126 -5.67 13.58 -4.60
N CYS A 127 -5.31 14.53 -5.46
CA CYS A 127 -4.99 15.90 -5.04
C CYS A 127 -6.16 16.56 -4.30
N HIS A 128 -7.39 16.32 -4.73
CA HIS A 128 -8.60 16.82 -4.03
C HIS A 128 -8.73 16.28 -2.60
N THR A 129 -8.19 15.08 -2.33
CA THR A 129 -8.15 14.55 -0.96
C THR A 129 -7.02 15.13 -0.14
N GLY A 130 -6.08 15.89 -0.71
CA GLY A 130 -4.93 16.47 -0.02
C GLY A 130 -3.63 15.68 -0.14
N LEU A 131 -3.54 14.73 -1.08
CA LEU A 131 -2.25 14.18 -1.52
C LEU A 131 -1.53 15.20 -2.40
N SER A 132 -0.19 15.21 -2.39
CA SER A 132 0.55 16.00 -3.39
C SER A 132 0.48 15.33 -4.76
N GLU A 133 0.58 16.11 -5.83
CA GLU A 133 0.60 15.59 -7.20
C GLU A 133 1.74 14.59 -7.42
N GLN A 134 2.92 14.87 -6.85
CA GLN A 134 4.07 13.99 -6.93
C GLN A 134 3.80 12.64 -6.24
N GLU A 135 3.21 12.66 -5.03
CA GLU A 135 2.83 11.45 -4.30
C GLU A 135 1.76 10.65 -5.04
N ALA A 136 0.75 11.33 -5.60
CA ALA A 136 -0.30 10.69 -6.37
C ALA A 136 0.24 9.99 -7.62
N ARG A 137 1.09 10.67 -8.40
CA ARG A 137 1.74 10.08 -9.59
C ARG A 137 2.66 8.91 -9.23
N ALA A 138 3.45 9.03 -8.16
CA ALA A 138 4.31 7.94 -7.70
C ALA A 138 3.48 6.69 -7.32
N THR A 139 2.34 6.90 -6.67
CA THR A 139 1.41 5.82 -6.28
C THR A 139 0.79 5.12 -7.50
N ILE A 140 0.34 5.89 -8.50
CA ILE A 140 -0.22 5.34 -9.74
C ILE A 140 0.87 4.59 -10.52
N ALA A 141 2.08 5.13 -10.60
CA ALA A 141 3.21 4.47 -11.26
C ALA A 141 3.55 3.14 -10.57
N SER A 142 3.53 3.09 -9.24
CA SER A 142 3.74 1.83 -8.50
C SER A 142 2.69 0.77 -8.84
N ALA A 143 1.43 1.16 -9.06
CA ALA A 143 0.37 0.23 -9.44
C ALA A 143 0.54 -0.35 -10.86
N ALA A 144 1.25 0.34 -11.76
CA ALA A 144 1.52 -0.11 -13.12
C ALA A 144 2.55 -1.24 -13.21
N HIS A 145 3.36 -1.43 -12.16
CA HIS A 145 4.46 -2.40 -12.12
C HIS A 145 4.18 -3.60 -11.20
N ARG A 146 2.90 -3.84 -10.89
CA ARG A 146 2.46 -4.89 -9.98
C ARG A 146 2.31 -6.25 -10.66
#